data_AF-A0A7Z9YWE7-F1
#
_entry.id   AF-A0A7Z9YWE7-F1
#
_cell.length_a   1.000
_cell.length_b   1.000
_cell.length_c   1.000
_cell.angle_alpha   90.00
_cell.angle_beta   90.00
_cell.angle_gamma   90.00
#
_symmetry.space_group_name_H-M   'P 1'
#
loop_
_entity.id
_entity.type
_entity.pdbx_description
1 polymer ?
#
loop_
_entity_poly.entity_id
_entity_poly.type
_entity_poly.pdbx_seq_one_letter_code
_entity_poly.pdbx_strand_id
1 'polypeptide(L)' 'MNELEKLQVLLPHWIEHNQGHGRECKKWADQVAEENVQSSLKAALKAMEQVTEHLSKALDAAGGPAVTEEHHHHHH' A
#
# COMPACT_ATOMS: atom_id res chain seq x y z
N MET A 1 -6.70 18.11 -14.35
CA MET A 1 -6.42 17.43 -13.08
C MET A 1 -5.25 18.13 -12.39
N ASN A 2 -5.50 18.75 -11.23
CA ASN A 2 -4.48 19.40 -10.41
C ASN A 2 -3.66 18.34 -9.63
N GLU A 3 -2.61 18.77 -8.93
CA GLU A 3 -1.70 17.86 -8.20
C GLU A 3 -2.42 17.06 -7.12
N LEU A 4 -3.37 17.67 -6.39
CA LEU A 4 -4.16 17.00 -5.35
C LEU A 4 -5.07 15.93 -5.98
N GLU A 5 -5.78 16.25 -7.05
CA GLU A 5 -6.64 15.29 -7.76
C GLU A 5 -5.84 14.09 -8.30
N LYS A 6 -4.61 14.30 -8.77
CA LYS A 6 -3.71 13.20 -9.15
C LYS A 6 -3.34 12.33 -7.95
N LEU A 7 -3.05 12.93 -6.80
CA LEU A 7 -2.73 12.21 -5.56
C LEU A 7 -3.92 11.40 -5.04
N GLN A 8 -5.15 11.91 -5.16
CA GLN A 8 -6.37 11.18 -4.79
C GLN A 8 -6.57 9.89 -5.60
N VAL A 9 -5.99 9.80 -6.80
CA VAL A 9 -5.98 8.59 -7.64
C VAL A 9 -4.78 7.70 -7.29
N LEU A 10 -3.57 8.27 -7.13
CA LEU A 10 -2.34 7.49 -6.94
C LEU A 10 -2.20 6.88 -5.53
N LEU A 11 -2.59 7.61 -4.50
CA LEU A 11 -2.40 7.19 -3.10
C LEU A 11 -3.14 5.87 -2.77
N PRO A 12 -4.40 5.65 -3.19
CA PRO A 12 -5.06 4.35 -3.02
C PRO A 12 -4.26 3.18 -3.64
N HIS A 13 -3.73 3.36 -4.86
CA HIS A 13 -2.93 2.33 -5.53
C HIS A 13 -1.62 2.04 -4.79
N TRP A 14 -0.93 3.07 -4.29
CA TRP A 14 0.30 2.88 -3.51
C TRP A 14 0.03 2.22 -2.17
N ILE A 15 -1.07 2.55 -1.49
CA ILE A 15 -1.50 1.90 -0.26
C ILE A 15 -1.73 0.41 -0.50
N GLU A 16 -2.52 0.07 -1.54
CA GLU A 16 -2.80 -1.32 -1.90
C GLU A 16 -1.52 -2.10 -2.23
N HIS A 17 -0.63 -1.51 -3.03
CA HIS A 17 0.63 -2.12 -3.43
C HIS A 17 1.56 -2.37 -2.23
N ASN A 18 1.70 -1.39 -1.35
CA ASN A 18 2.52 -1.51 -0.14
C ASN A 18 1.96 -2.57 0.83
N GLN A 19 0.64 -2.67 0.97
CA GLN A 19 0.00 -3.76 1.72
C GLN A 19 0.25 -5.12 1.06
N GLY A 20 0.28 -5.19 -0.27
CA GLY A 20 0.67 -6.37 -1.05
C GLY A 20 2.07 -6.85 -0.69
N HIS A 21 3.05 -5.96 -0.75
CA HIS A 21 4.42 -6.27 -0.33
C HIS A 21 4.52 -6.67 1.14
N GLY A 22 3.77 -6.02 2.03
CA GLY A 22 3.69 -6.41 3.44
C GLY A 22 3.24 -7.87 3.62
N ARG A 23 2.20 -8.30 2.89
CA ARG A 23 1.74 -9.70 2.90
C ARG A 23 2.81 -10.68 2.41
N GLU A 24 3.55 -10.32 1.37
CA GLU A 24 4.66 -11.14 0.86
C GLU A 24 5.82 -11.23 1.85
N CYS A 25 6.24 -10.10 2.44
CA CYS A 25 7.26 -10.08 3.49
C CYS A 25 6.86 -10.94 4.68
N LYS A 26 5.59 -10.85 5.12
CA LYS A 26 5.06 -11.70 6.19
C LYS A 26 5.14 -13.18 5.83
N LYS A 27 4.66 -13.55 4.63
CA LYS A 27 4.70 -14.93 4.13
C LYS A 27 6.12 -15.51 4.20
N TRP A 28 7.13 -14.75 3.76
CA TRP A 28 8.51 -15.21 3.78
C TRP A 28 9.15 -15.19 5.17
N ALA A 29 8.82 -14.22 6.01
CA ALA A 29 9.25 -14.19 7.40
C ALA A 29 8.77 -15.44 8.17
N ASP A 30 7.57 -15.93 7.87
CA ASP A 30 7.00 -17.13 8.49
C ASP A 30 7.67 -18.44 7.98
N GLN A 31 8.34 -18.41 6.83
CA GLN A 31 8.94 -19.60 6.18
C GLN A 31 10.45 -19.71 6.39
N VAL A 32 11.17 -18.61 6.57
CA VAL A 32 12.63 -18.60 6.67
C VAL A 32 13.09 -18.99 8.09
N ALA A 33 14.04 -19.92 8.16
CA ALA A 33 14.64 -20.36 9.44
C ALA A 33 15.78 -19.46 9.93
N GLU A 34 16.42 -18.72 9.01
CA GLU A 34 17.51 -17.79 9.33
C GLU A 34 16.97 -16.59 10.11
N GLU A 35 17.29 -16.51 11.40
CA GLU A 35 16.72 -15.54 12.34
C GLU A 35 16.98 -14.08 11.93
N ASN A 36 18.17 -13.80 11.38
CA ASN A 36 18.52 -12.46 10.92
C ASN A 36 17.66 -12.02 9.72
N VAL A 37 17.39 -12.95 8.80
CA VAL A 37 16.53 -12.69 7.63
C VAL A 37 15.07 -12.55 8.08
N GLN A 38 14.59 -13.45 8.94
CA GLN A 38 13.25 -13.36 9.52
C GLN A 38 13.03 -12.01 10.21
N SER A 39 13.97 -11.60 11.07
CA SER A 39 13.88 -10.36 11.83
C SER A 39 13.86 -9.13 10.92
N SER A 40 14.69 -9.13 9.87
CA SER A 40 14.73 -8.05 8.88
C SER A 40 13.43 -7.95 8.08
N LEU A 41 12.83 -9.08 7.69
CA LEU A 41 11.53 -9.10 7.01
C LEU A 41 10.39 -8.62 7.91
N LYS A 42 10.39 -9.00 9.20
CA LYS A 42 9.42 -8.49 10.18
C LYS A 42 9.58 -6.99 10.40
N ALA A 43 10.81 -6.48 10.43
CA ALA A 43 11.08 -5.04 10.51
C ALA A 43 10.59 -4.30 9.25
N ALA A 44 10.81 -4.88 8.07
CA ALA A 44 10.31 -4.33 6.81
C ALA A 44 8.77 -4.28 6.78
N LEU A 45 8.09 -5.34 7.23
CA LEU A 45 6.63 -5.35 7.38
C LEU A 45 6.14 -4.18 8.25
N LYS A 46 6.75 -3.99 9.43
CA LYS A 46 6.37 -2.89 10.34
C LYS A 46 6.62 -1.50 9.72
N ALA A 47 7.71 -1.34 8.98
CA ALA A 47 8.00 -0.10 8.28
C ALA A 47 6.97 0.17 7.17
N MET A 48 6.56 -0.87 6.43
CA MET A 48 5.51 -0.75 5.42
C MET A 48 4.17 -0.37 6.04
N GLU A 49 3.79 -0.93 7.20
CA GLU A 49 2.57 -0.51 7.92
C GLU A 49 2.58 1.00 8.23
N GLN A 50 3.73 1.54 8.66
CA GLN A 50 3.91 2.98 8.89
C GLN A 50 3.80 3.79 7.58
N VAL A 51 4.39 3.30 6.49
CA VAL A 51 4.23 3.92 5.16
C VAL A 51 2.76 3.98 4.77
N THR A 52 2.01 2.88 4.92
CA THR A 52 0.56 2.86 4.66
C THR A 52 -0.20 3.87 5.53
N GLU A 53 0.15 4.00 6.81
CA GLU A 53 -0.47 5.00 7.70
C GLU A 53 -0.22 6.43 7.20
N HIS A 54 1.02 6.75 6.83
CA HIS A 54 1.37 8.07 6.30
C HIS A 54 0.70 8.37 4.95
N LEU A 55 0.63 7.38 4.05
CA LEU A 55 -0.07 7.52 2.77
C LEU A 55 -1.57 7.74 2.98
N SER A 56 -2.18 7.04 3.95
CA SER A 56 -3.59 7.23 4.30
C SER A 56 -3.87 8.64 4.82
N LYS A 57 -3.00 9.16 5.71
CA LYS A 57 -3.09 10.56 6.18
C LYS A 57 -2.92 11.57 5.03
N ALA A 58 -2.02 11.29 4.09
CA ALA A 58 -1.85 12.11 2.90
C ALA A 58 -3.09 12.10 2.00
N LEU A 59 -3.76 10.95 1.88
CA LEU A 59 -5.00 10.79 1.12
C LEU A 59 -6.13 11.61 1.75
N ASP A 60 -6.30 11.51 3.07
CA ASP A 60 -7.28 12.29 3.80
C ASP A 60 -7.03 13.81 3.64
N ALA A 61 -5.76 14.23 3.77
CA ALA A 61 -5.37 15.62 3.59
C ALA A 61 -5.55 16.11 2.14
N ALA A 62 -5.45 15.21 1.16
CA ALA A 62 -5.70 15.51 -0.25
C ALA A 62 -7.19 15.62 -0.58
N GLY A 63 -8.11 15.27 0.35
CA GLY A 63 -9.56 15.32 0.16
C GLY A 63 -10.23 13.95 -0.02
N GLY A 64 -9.53 12.86 0.29
CA GLY A 64 -10.03 11.49 0.18
C GLY A 64 -9.82 10.87 -1.21
N PRO A 65 -10.17 9.59 -1.40
CA PRO A 65 -10.06 8.93 -2.69
C PRO A 65 -10.95 9.63 -3.72
N ALA A 66 -10.43 9.78 -4.94
CA ALA A 66 -11.24 10.26 -6.04
C ALA A 66 -12.42 9.30 -6.22
N VAL A 67 -13.65 9.83 -6.31
CA VAL A 67 -14.81 9.06 -6.74
C VAL A 67 -14.57 8.63 -8.18
N THR A 68 -14.03 7.43 -8.37
CA THR A 68 -13.92 6.85 -9.71
C THR A 68 -15.30 6.31 -10.05
N GLU A 69 -16.00 6.96 -10.99
CA GLU A 69 -17.03 6.27 -11.75
C GLU A 69 -16.38 5.00 -12.32
N GLU A 70 -16.89 3.85 -11.89
CA GLU A 70 -16.39 2.54 -12.27
C GLU A 70 -16.34 2.42 -13.80
N HIS A 71 -15.14 2.45 -14.38
CA HIS A 71 -14.96 1.91 -15.74
C HIS A 71 -15.01 0.39 -15.65
N HIS A 72 -16.24 -0.14 -15.67
CA HIS A 72 -16.56 -1.52 -15.98
C HIS A 72 -16.07 -1.83 -17.41
N HIS A 73 -14.84 -2.32 -17.53
CA HIS A 73 -14.42 -3.02 -18.74
C HIS A 73 -15.08 -4.40 -18.76
N HIS A 74 -16.32 -4.44 -19.26
CA HIS A 74 -16.92 -5.65 -19.79
C HIS A 74 -16.02 -6.19 -20.90
N HIS A 75 -15.30 -7.28 -20.62
CA HIS A 75 -14.73 -8.11 -21.66
C HIS A 75 -15.82 -9.09 -22.13
N HIS A 76 -16.23 -8.91 -23.38
CA HIS A 76 -16.97 -9.88 -24.18
C HIS A 76 -16.08 -11.08 -24.53
#